data_AF-A0ABD2D331-F1
#
_entry.id   AF-A0ABD2D331-F1
#
_cell.length_a   1.000
_cell.length_b   1.000
_cell.length_c   1.000
_cell.angle_alpha   90.00
_cell.angle_beta   90.00
_cell.angle_gamma   90.00
#
_symmetry.space_group_name_H-M   'P 1'
#
loop_
_entity.id
_entity.type
_entity.pdbx_description
1 polymer ?
#
loop_
_entity_poly.entity_id
_entity_poly.type
_entity_poly.pdbx_seq_one_letter_code
_entity_poly.pdbx_strand_id
1 'polypeptide(L)'
;MAEHRVVTPFIEKLRSFLRGRKVIPQLRYADLTSARTQPPPEIPGGPYHKISKIYYYTHDARREVEPPIEIFVDKQITAGCQNNK
;
A
#
# COMPACT_ATOMS: atom_id res chain seq x y z
N MET A 1 -27.80 -15.29 10.62
CA MET A 1 -26.50 -15.17 11.29
C MET A 1 -26.11 -16.56 11.73
N ALA A 2 -24.91 -17.03 11.37
CA ALA A 2 -24.51 -18.40 11.72
C ALA A 2 -24.19 -18.46 13.22
N GLU A 3 -24.53 -19.57 13.87
CA GLU A 3 -24.17 -19.76 15.28
C GLU A 3 -22.65 -19.86 15.40
N HIS A 4 -22.03 -18.97 16.16
CA HIS A 4 -20.61 -19.02 16.44
C HIS A 4 -20.34 -20.09 17.49
N ARG A 5 -19.25 -20.85 17.31
CA ARG A 5 -18.77 -21.75 18.36
C ARG A 5 -18.44 -20.94 19.62
N VAL A 6 -19.28 -21.04 20.63
CA VAL A 6 -19.09 -20.42 21.94
C VAL A 6 -18.56 -21.44 22.95
N VAL A 7 -17.94 -20.95 24.01
CA VAL A 7 -17.50 -21.79 25.14
C VAL A 7 -18.68 -22.01 26.09
N THR A 8 -18.64 -23.02 26.94
CA THR A 8 -19.66 -23.22 27.97
C THR A 8 -19.85 -21.93 28.80
N PRO A 9 -21.09 -21.61 29.22
CA PRO A 9 -21.42 -20.32 29.85
C PRO A 9 -20.65 -20.08 31.16
N PHE A 10 -20.26 -21.15 31.85
CA PHE A 10 -19.41 -21.07 33.03
C PHE A 10 -18.01 -20.53 32.71
N ILE A 11 -17.34 -21.11 31.71
CA ILE A 11 -15.99 -20.71 31.30
C ILE A 11 -16.01 -19.31 30.68
N GLU A 12 -17.07 -18.95 29.95
CA GLU A 12 -17.23 -17.60 29.40
C GLU A 12 -17.29 -16.52 30.49
N LYS A 13 -18.05 -16.77 31.57
CA LYS A 13 -18.13 -15.88 32.72
C LYS A 13 -16.81 -15.79 33.46
N LEU A 14 -16.16 -16.94 33.75
CA LEU A 14 -14.85 -16.97 34.39
C LEU A 14 -13.80 -16.17 33.59
N ARG A 15 -13.75 -16.38 32.27
CA ARG A 15 -12.84 -15.68 31.36
C ARG A 15 -13.11 -14.17 31.31
N SER A 16 -14.37 -13.77 31.29
CA SER A 16 -14.75 -12.35 31.25
C SER A 16 -14.47 -11.66 32.58
N PHE A 17 -14.65 -12.39 33.69
CA PHE A 17 -14.33 -11.91 35.05
C PHE A 17 -12.84 -11.69 35.24
N LEU A 18 -12.00 -12.69 34.98
CA LEU A 18 -10.54 -12.59 35.12
C LEU A 18 -9.91 -11.51 34.21
N ARG A 19 -10.60 -11.15 33.13
CA ARG A 19 -10.11 -10.17 32.16
C ARG A 19 -10.64 -8.75 32.38
N GLY A 20 -11.67 -8.58 33.21
CA GLY A 20 -12.30 -7.28 33.48
C GLY A 20 -13.02 -6.63 32.29
N ARG A 21 -13.18 -7.33 31.16
CA ARG A 21 -13.89 -6.84 29.96
C ARG A 21 -14.44 -7.98 29.11
N LYS A 22 -15.51 -7.69 28.36
CA LYS A 22 -16.16 -8.65 27.45
C LYS A 22 -15.17 -9.29 26.49
N VAL A 23 -15.34 -10.60 26.26
CA VAL A 23 -14.46 -11.35 25.37
C VAL A 23 -14.91 -11.33 23.93
N ILE A 24 -14.19 -10.57 23.11
CA ILE A 24 -14.26 -10.64 21.65
C ILE A 24 -13.50 -11.90 21.19
N PRO A 25 -14.14 -12.84 20.49
CA PRO A 25 -13.46 -14.01 19.94
C PRO A 25 -12.49 -13.59 18.84
N GLN A 26 -11.31 -14.22 18.82
CA GLN A 26 -10.26 -13.99 17.80
C GLN A 26 -10.46 -14.83 16.52
N LEU A 27 -11.36 -15.80 16.57
CA LEU A 27 -11.63 -16.69 15.44
C LEU A 27 -12.47 -15.94 14.40
N ARG A 28 -12.12 -16.16 13.13
CA ARG A 28 -12.86 -15.61 11.99
C ARG A 28 -13.97 -16.58 11.62
N TYR A 29 -15.21 -16.17 11.85
CA TYR A 29 -16.39 -16.91 11.42
C TYR A 29 -16.81 -16.46 10.01
N ALA A 30 -17.54 -17.32 9.31
CA ALA A 30 -17.89 -17.13 7.90
C ALA A 30 -18.78 -15.91 7.66
N ASP A 31 -19.57 -15.50 8.64
CA ASP A 31 -20.46 -14.35 8.61
C ASP A 31 -19.76 -13.02 8.97
N LEU A 32 -18.61 -13.09 9.64
CA LEU A 32 -17.76 -11.92 9.95
C LEU A 32 -16.71 -11.65 8.87
N THR A 33 -16.59 -12.55 7.90
CA THR A 33 -15.58 -12.47 6.83
C THR A 33 -16.26 -12.27 5.49
N SER A 34 -15.64 -11.52 4.59
CA SER A 34 -16.10 -11.44 3.20
C SER A 34 -16.13 -12.83 2.55
N ALA A 35 -17.05 -13.04 1.62
CA ALA A 35 -17.12 -14.29 0.86
C ALA A 35 -15.78 -14.62 0.18
N ARG A 36 -15.49 -15.92 0.00
CA ARG A 36 -14.27 -16.34 -0.70
C ARG A 36 -14.32 -15.98 -2.19
N THR A 37 -15.50 -16.08 -2.78
CA THR A 37 -15.75 -15.70 -4.17
C THR A 37 -16.27 -14.26 -4.17
N GLN A 38 -15.57 -13.40 -4.87
CA GLN A 38 -15.96 -12.01 -5.08
C GLN A 38 -16.43 -11.84 -6.53
N PRO A 39 -17.43 -10.98 -6.81
CA PRO A 39 -17.79 -10.63 -8.17
C PRO A 39 -16.61 -9.94 -8.88
N PRO A 40 -16.53 -10.00 -10.21
CA PRO A 40 -15.51 -9.27 -10.95
C PRO A 40 -15.67 -7.76 -10.69
N PRO A 41 -14.60 -7.05 -10.27
CA PRO A 41 -14.67 -5.61 -10.04
C PRO A 41 -14.54 -4.83 -11.35
N GLU A 42 -15.24 -3.69 -11.44
CA GLU A 42 -15.00 -2.66 -12.46
C GLU A 42 -14.04 -1.61 -11.89
N ILE A 43 -12.78 -1.67 -12.28
CA ILE A 43 -11.72 -0.81 -11.75
C ILE A 43 -11.61 0.43 -12.62
N PRO A 44 -11.65 1.65 -12.06
CA PRO A 44 -11.46 2.86 -12.86
C PRO A 44 -10.05 2.91 -13.46
N GLY A 45 -9.94 3.50 -14.65
CA GLY A 45 -8.66 3.71 -15.31
C GLY A 45 -7.74 4.67 -14.54
N GLY A 46 -6.43 4.54 -14.77
CA GLY A 46 -5.45 5.49 -14.26
C GLY A 46 -5.52 6.86 -14.96
N PRO A 47 -4.69 7.84 -14.51
CA PRO A 47 -4.72 9.22 -15.01
C PRO A 47 -4.41 9.37 -16.51
N TYR A 48 -3.70 8.38 -17.07
CA TYR A 48 -3.33 8.32 -18.49
C TYR A 48 -4.21 7.38 -19.33
N HIS A 49 -5.39 6.99 -18.83
CA HIS A 49 -6.40 6.26 -19.62
C HIS A 49 -7.19 7.25 -20.51
N LYS A 50 -6.53 7.88 -21.49
CA LYS A 50 -7.18 8.74 -22.50
C LYS A 50 -6.68 8.37 -23.91
N ILE A 51 -7.39 8.81 -24.94
CA ILE A 51 -7.14 8.40 -26.33
C ILE A 51 -6.18 9.37 -27.05
N SER A 52 -6.12 10.63 -26.61
CA SER A 52 -5.32 11.68 -27.25
C SER A 52 -4.49 12.47 -26.23
N LYS A 53 -3.44 13.14 -26.72
CA LYS A 53 -2.53 13.99 -25.93
C LYS A 53 -1.82 13.27 -24.77
N ILE A 54 -1.53 11.97 -24.94
CA ILE A 54 -0.75 11.17 -23.98
C ILE A 54 0.43 10.57 -24.74
N TYR A 55 1.42 11.40 -25.01
CA TYR A 55 2.69 10.88 -25.49
C TYR A 55 3.48 10.39 -24.29
N TYR A 56 4.09 9.20 -24.41
CA TYR A 56 4.81 8.61 -23.29
C TYR A 56 5.99 9.47 -22.83
N TYR A 57 6.64 10.20 -23.74
CA TYR A 57 7.79 11.05 -23.43
C TYR A 57 7.48 12.17 -22.42
N THR A 58 6.23 12.62 -22.32
CA THR A 58 5.86 13.72 -21.40
C THR A 58 5.68 13.27 -19.96
N HIS A 59 5.68 11.96 -19.69
CA HIS A 59 5.46 11.41 -18.34
C HIS A 59 6.45 10.27 -18.02
N ASP A 60 7.53 10.14 -18.80
CA ASP A 60 8.56 9.13 -18.57
C ASP A 60 9.62 9.66 -17.60
N ALA A 61 9.27 9.69 -16.31
CA ALA A 61 10.17 10.14 -15.24
C ALA A 61 11.49 9.34 -15.18
N ARG A 62 11.54 8.13 -15.75
CA ARG A 62 12.78 7.32 -15.79
C ARG A 62 13.87 7.96 -16.66
N ARG A 63 13.49 8.78 -17.63
CA ARG A 63 14.40 9.51 -18.54
C ARG A 63 14.73 10.92 -18.05
N GLU A 64 13.99 11.42 -17.07
CA GLU A 64 14.26 12.71 -16.41
C GLU A 64 15.34 12.58 -15.32
N VAL A 65 15.79 11.35 -15.03
CA VAL A 65 16.86 11.12 -14.06
C VAL A 65 18.19 11.61 -14.64
N GLU A 66 18.67 12.73 -14.09
CA GLU A 66 19.99 13.28 -14.37
C GLU A 66 21.06 12.66 -13.46
N PRO A 67 22.33 12.61 -13.90
CA PRO A 67 23.42 12.24 -13.02
C PRO A 67 23.48 13.18 -11.80
N PRO A 68 23.98 12.71 -10.65
CA PRO A 68 24.08 13.52 -9.45
C PRO A 68 24.96 14.75 -9.70
N ILE A 69 24.57 15.87 -9.09
CA ILE A 69 25.35 17.11 -9.13
C ILE A 69 26.60 16.92 -8.25
N GLU A 70 27.78 17.00 -8.86
CA GLU A 70 29.05 16.90 -8.14
C GLU A 70 29.35 18.23 -7.41
N ILE A 71 29.36 18.22 -6.07
CA ILE A 71 29.65 19.43 -5.25
C ILE A 71 31.16 19.69 -5.16
N PHE A 72 31.98 18.64 -5.21
CA PHE A 72 33.44 18.72 -5.22
C PHE A 72 34.01 17.61 -6.10
N VAL A 73 35.00 17.97 -6.91
CA VAL A 73 35.60 17.08 -7.92
C VAL A 73 37.11 17.30 -7.93
N ASP A 74 37.88 16.35 -7.41
CA ASP A 74 39.35 16.33 -7.53
C ASP A 74 39.73 15.78 -8.92
N LYS A 75 39.61 16.62 -9.96
CA LYS A 75 40.04 16.28 -11.32
C LYS A 75 41.55 16.53 -11.45
N GLN A 76 42.29 15.51 -11.88
CA GLN A 76 43.74 15.59 -12.14
C GLN A 76 44.12 16.55 -13.28
N ILE A 77 43.15 16.91 -14.13
CA ILE A 77 43.29 17.84 -15.26
C ILE A 77 42.07 18.78 -15.31
N THR A 78 42.32 20.09 -15.45
CA THR A 78 41.28 21.13 -15.55
C THR A 78 40.50 20.97 -16.86
N ALA A 79 39.18 20.84 -16.79
CA ALA A 79 38.33 20.86 -17.98
C ALA A 79 38.36 22.26 -18.64
N GLY A 80 38.54 22.30 -19.96
CA GLY A 80 38.64 23.53 -20.73
C GLY A 80 37.31 24.28 -20.90
N CYS A 81 36.92 25.04 -19.87
CA CYS A 81 36.00 26.20 -19.86
C CYS A 81 34.51 25.92 -20.24
N GLN A 82 33.46 26.62 -19.77
CA GLN A 82 33.34 27.89 -19.02
C GLN A 82 32.24 27.79 -17.93
N ASN A 83 32.45 28.49 -16.81
CA ASN A 83 31.38 28.87 -15.89
C ASN A 83 30.52 29.96 -16.56
N ASN A 84 29.39 29.58 -17.16
CA ASN A 84 28.36 30.53 -17.53
C ASN A 84 27.46 30.79 -16.32
N LYS A 85 27.66 31.95 -15.69
CA LYS A 85 26.62 32.63 -14.93
C LYS A 85 25.58 33.21 -15.90
#